data_AF-A0A5J5BF27-F1
#
_entry.id   AF-A0A5J5BF27-F1
#
_cell.length_a   1.000
_cell.length_b   1.000
_cell.length_c   1.000
_cell.angle_alpha   90.00
_cell.angle_beta   90.00
_cell.angle_gamma   90.00
#
_symmetry.space_group_name_H-M   'P 1'
#
loop_
_entity.id
_entity.type
_entity.pdbx_description
1 polymer ?
#
loop_
_entity_poly.entity_id
_entity_poly.type
_entity_poly.pdbx_seq_one_letter_code
_entity_poly.pdbx_strand_id
1 'polypeptide(L)' 'MGDGNSDEIEEELVIGLARVSWEKVDVSFHSSKLRFAAHSIIQVKDHYMHSEGADVIQHMIDHLLV' A
#
# COMPACT_ATOMS: atom_id res chain seq x y z
N MET A 1 -5.87 -22.40 -23.05
CA MET A 1 -4.92 -23.07 -22.15
C MET A 1 -3.78 -22.10 -21.92
N GLY A 2 -3.76 -21.40 -20.80
CA GLY A 2 -2.76 -20.37 -20.55
C GLY A 2 -3.14 -19.53 -19.33
N ASP A 3 -2.69 -19.97 -18.16
CA ASP A 3 -2.64 -19.21 -16.90
C ASP A 3 -2.03 -20.02 -15.72
N GLY A 4 -1.88 -21.34 -15.82
CA GLY A 4 -1.35 -22.16 -14.71
C GLY A 4 -0.02 -21.73 -14.06
N ASN A 5 0.79 -20.88 -14.71
CA ASN A 5 1.98 -20.26 -14.08
C ASN A 5 1.64 -18.98 -13.29
N SER A 6 0.59 -18.25 -13.64
CA SER A 6 0.15 -17.06 -12.90
C SER A 6 -0.47 -17.46 -11.56
N ASP A 7 -1.28 -18.51 -11.56
CA ASP A 7 -1.97 -18.99 -10.36
C ASP A 7 -0.98 -19.51 -9.31
N GLU A 8 0.04 -20.26 -9.73
CA GLU A 8 1.11 -20.77 -8.84
C GLU A 8 1.91 -19.62 -8.21
N ILE A 9 2.21 -18.57 -8.97
CA ILE A 9 2.94 -17.40 -8.46
C ILE A 9 2.07 -16.58 -7.50
N GLU A 10 0.77 -16.44 -7.76
CA GLU A 10 -0.17 -15.77 -6.86
C GLU A 10 -0.26 -16.51 -5.52
N GLU A 11 -0.39 -17.84 -5.55
CA GLU A 11 -0.46 -18.67 -4.36
C GLU A 11 0.83 -18.57 -3.50
N GLU A 12 2.00 -18.66 -4.13
CA GLU A 12 3.29 -18.51 -3.44
C GLU A 12 3.45 -17.11 -2.82
N LEU A 13 2.98 -16.05 -3.51
CA LEU A 13 2.98 -14.69 -2.96
C LEU A 13 2.08 -14.59 -1.73
N VAL A 14 0.86 -15.13 -1.78
CA VAL A 14 -0.06 -15.13 -0.63
C VAL A 14 0.54 -15.88 0.55
N ILE A 15 1.14 -17.05 0.32
CA ILE A 15 1.80 -17.85 1.37
C ILE A 15 2.99 -17.08 1.97
N GLY A 16 3.84 -16.47 1.15
CA GLY A 16 4.98 -15.68 1.60
C GLY A 16 4.55 -14.47 2.44
N LEU A 17 3.55 -13.73 1.96
CA LEU A 17 2.99 -12.56 2.64
C LEU A 17 2.29 -12.94 3.94
N ALA A 18 1.62 -14.09 4.02
CA ALA A 18 0.98 -14.55 5.26
C ALA A 18 1.99 -14.88 6.38
N ARG A 19 3.26 -15.14 6.04
CA ARG A 19 4.31 -15.50 7.00
C ARG A 19 5.04 -14.30 7.61
N VAL A 20 4.89 -13.12 7.03
CA VAL A 20 5.49 -11.89 7.58
C VAL A 20 4.55 -11.23 8.59
N SER A 21 5.10 -10.61 9.63
CA SER A 21 4.31 -9.85 10.60
C SER A 21 3.88 -8.52 10.00
N TRP A 22 2.57 -8.34 9.84
CA TRP A 22 1.98 -7.10 9.33
C TRP A 22 1.70 -6.12 10.46
N GLU A 23 2.05 -4.87 10.25
CA GLU A 23 1.56 -3.75 11.05
C GLU A 23 0.43 -3.04 10.31
N LYS A 24 -0.66 -2.76 11.03
CA LYS A 24 -1.80 -2.02 10.46
C LYS A 24 -1.51 -0.53 10.56
N VAL A 25 -1.40 0.13 9.40
CA VAL A 25 -1.29 1.59 9.29
C VAL A 25 -2.61 2.16 8.77
N ASP A 26 -3.27 3.01 9.55
CA ASP A 26 -4.52 3.66 9.16
C ASP A 26 -4.24 4.90 8.30
N VAL A 27 -4.98 5.05 7.21
CA VAL A 27 -4.84 6.16 6.26
C VAL A 27 -6.13 6.98 6.20
N SER A 28 -6.04 8.30 6.38
CA SER A 28 -7.21 9.18 6.37
C SER A 28 -7.47 9.83 5.01
N PHE A 29 -8.64 9.54 4.42
CA PHE A 29 -9.12 10.15 3.18
C PHE A 29 -10.12 11.29 3.40
N HIS A 30 -10.29 11.77 4.63
CA HIS A 30 -11.37 12.69 4.98
C HIS A 30 -11.32 14.01 4.19
N SER A 31 -10.13 14.56 3.96
CA SER A 31 -9.92 15.78 3.17
C SER A 31 -9.77 15.52 1.67
N SER A 32 -9.72 14.26 1.23
CA SER A 32 -9.50 13.92 -0.17
C SER A 32 -10.70 14.29 -1.03
N LYS A 33 -10.42 14.91 -2.17
CA LYS A 33 -11.41 15.21 -3.22
C LYS A 33 -11.70 14.00 -4.11
N LEU A 34 -10.81 13.00 -4.12
CA LEU A 34 -10.87 11.81 -5.00
C LEU A 34 -10.78 10.51 -4.19
N ARG A 35 -11.59 10.40 -3.12
CA ARG A 35 -11.58 9.27 -2.17
C ARG A 35 -11.69 7.88 -2.81
N PHE A 36 -12.28 7.78 -4.00
CA PHE A 36 -12.43 6.52 -4.73
C PHE A 36 -11.16 6.09 -5.49
N ALA A 37 -10.16 6.97 -5.60
CA ALA A 37 -8.90 6.71 -6.30
C ALA A 37 -7.74 6.43 -5.31
N ALA A 38 -8.02 5.70 -4.22
CA ALA A 38 -7.07 5.41 -3.14
C ALA A 38 -5.69 4.96 -3.65
N HIS A 39 -5.66 4.06 -4.64
CA HIS A 39 -4.42 3.55 -5.24
C HIS A 39 -3.53 4.65 -5.86
N SER A 40 -4.12 5.74 -6.35
CA SER A 40 -3.39 6.84 -7.00
C SER A 40 -2.98 7.95 -6.04
N ILE A 41 -3.73 8.13 -4.95
CA ILE A 41 -3.54 9.24 -4.00
C ILE A 41 -2.70 8.86 -2.77
N ILE A 42 -2.59 7.56 -2.45
CA ILE A 42 -1.61 7.07 -1.45
C ILE A 42 -0.19 7.20 -2.01
N GLN A 43 0.00 7.00 -3.33
CA GLN A 43 1.28 7.22 -3.98
C GLN A 43 1.51 8.73 -4.15
N VAL A 44 2.39 9.30 -3.33
CA VAL A 44 2.74 10.74 -3.37
C VAL A 44 3.51 11.06 -4.65
N LYS A 45 2.80 11.25 -5.76
CA LYS A 45 3.34 11.72 -7.05
C LYS A 45 3.37 13.25 -7.15
N ASP A 46 2.37 13.90 -6.55
CA ASP A 46 2.27 15.36 -6.41
C ASP A 46 1.77 15.66 -4.99
N HIS A 47 2.56 16.34 -4.18
CA HIS A 47 2.26 16.56 -2.76
C HIS A 47 0.99 17.39 -2.53
N TYR A 48 0.61 18.28 -3.45
CA TYR A 48 -0.56 19.13 -3.28
C TYR A 48 -1.87 18.39 -3.61
N MET A 49 -1.79 17.34 -4.43
CA MET A 49 -2.94 16.55 -4.86
C MET A 49 -3.04 15.17 -4.20
N HIS A 50 -1.90 14.58 -3.78
CA HIS A 50 -1.77 13.20 -3.28
C HIS A 50 -1.05 13.21 -1.93
N SER A 51 -1.66 13.82 -0.92
CA SER A 51 -1.12 13.92 0.45
C SER A 51 -1.62 12.81 1.38
N GLU A 52 -2.55 11.99 0.91
CA GLU A 52 -3.27 11.02 1.73
C GLU A 52 -2.37 9.89 2.22
N GLY A 53 -1.28 9.55 1.53
CA GLY A 53 -0.31 8.54 1.99
C GLY A 53 0.85 9.09 2.83
N ALA A 54 0.82 10.35 3.26
CA ALA A 54 1.92 10.97 4.00
C ALA A 54 2.16 10.33 5.38
N ASP A 55 1.10 9.88 6.04
CA ASP A 55 1.14 9.12 7.30
C ASP A 55 1.83 7.76 7.13
N VAL A 56 1.61 7.06 6.01
CA VAL A 56 2.33 5.83 5.66
C VAL A 56 3.82 6.07 5.51
N ILE A 57 4.22 7.15 4.83
CA ILE A 57 5.65 7.50 4.66
C ILE A 57 6.30 7.82 6.00
N GLN A 58 5.63 8.60 6.85
CA GLN A 58 6.14 8.92 8.18
C GLN A 58 6.30 7.64 9.03
N HIS A 59 5.30 6.75 9.01
CA HIS A 59 5.39 5.46 9.68
C HIS A 59 6.60 4.65 9.21
N MET A 60 6.86 4.58 7.89
CA MET A 60 8.04 3.90 7.35
C MET A 60 9.36 4.53 7.84
N ILE A 61 9.46 5.86 7.89
CA ILE A 61 10.65 6.57 8.39
C ILE A 61 10.91 6.19 9.85
N ASP A 62 9.87 6.22 10.68
CA ASP A 62 10.00 5.98 12.13
C ASP A 62 10.37 4.51 12.45
N HIS A 63 9.98 3.56 11.60
CA HIS A 63 10.16 2.12 11.84
C HIS A 63 11.30 1.48 11.04
N LEU A 64 11.73 2.08 9.92
CA LEU A 64 12.77 1.52 9.04
C LEU A 64 14.13 2.22 9.14
N LEU A 65 14.23 3.42 9.73
CA LEU A 65 15.51 4.13 9.92
C LEU A 65 16.21 3.79 11.25
N VAL A 66 15.96 2.60 11.79
CA VAL A 66 16.66 2.05 12.98
C VAL A 66 18.13 1.73 12.66
#